data_AF-A0AAU9S058-F1
#
_entry.id   AF-A0AAU9S058-F1
#
_cell.length_a   1.000
_cell.length_b   1.000
_cell.length_c   1.000
_cell.angle_alpha   90.00
_cell.angle_beta   90.00
_cell.angle_gamma   90.00
#
_symmetry.space_group_name_H-M   'P 1'
#
loop_
_entity.id
_entity.type
_entity.pdbx_description
1 polymer ?
#
loop_
_entity_poly.entity_id
_entity_poly.type
_entity_poly.pdbx_seq_one_letter_code
_entity_poly.pdbx_strand_id
1 'polypeptide(L)'
;MIIPRGRHEYPGYIDAYLRLAASAKAQNNLPLAIELVNEALKVDDKNPNALSLLGELELKNDDWVKAKETFRAANDATDGKDSYAILSLGNWNYFAAMRNEKRNPKLEATHLEKAKELYTKVLTQHNSNMYAANGSGIILAEKGQFDIAKDLFTQVQEAASGSVFRQMPDVWVNLAHVYFAQGNFALAVKMYQNCLRKFFYNTDSQILLYLARTHYEAEHWQECKKTLLRAIHLSPSNYTFRFDLGAVMQKSSSSTLQKKKRTADEVGKLKIISF
;
A
#
# COMPACT_ATOMS: atom_id res chain seq x y z
N MET A 1 -24.41 -18.98 8.30
CA MET A 1 -24.56 -17.52 8.46
C MET A 1 -24.96 -17.27 9.90
N ILE A 2 -23.98 -17.07 10.80
CA ILE A 2 -24.27 -16.77 12.21
C ILE A 2 -24.38 -15.25 12.30
N ILE A 3 -25.61 -14.73 12.27
CA ILE A 3 -25.86 -13.33 12.58
C ILE A 3 -25.61 -13.17 14.08
N PRO A 4 -24.69 -12.29 14.53
CA PRO A 4 -24.42 -12.13 15.96
C PRO A 4 -25.69 -11.68 16.69
N ARG A 5 -25.99 -12.34 17.82
CA ARG A 5 -27.19 -12.10 18.66
C ARG A 5 -27.43 -10.62 19.00
N GLY A 6 -26.39 -9.80 19.02
CA GLY A 6 -26.49 -8.36 19.27
C GLY A 6 -27.40 -7.58 18.30
N ARG A 7 -27.58 -8.04 17.05
CA ARG A 7 -28.47 -7.36 16.08
C ARG A 7 -29.96 -7.44 16.47
N HIS A 8 -30.38 -8.52 17.12
CA HIS A 8 -31.78 -8.74 17.48
C HIS A 8 -32.12 -8.20 18.88
N GLU A 9 -31.13 -8.16 19.78
CA GLU A 9 -31.34 -7.68 21.15
C GLU A 9 -31.16 -6.16 21.28
N TYR A 10 -30.33 -5.52 20.45
CA TYR A 10 -30.09 -4.06 20.50
C TYR A 10 -29.98 -3.42 19.11
N PRO A 11 -31.10 -3.19 18.40
CA PRO A 11 -31.11 -2.67 17.03
C PRO A 11 -30.50 -1.26 16.86
N GLY A 12 -30.36 -0.48 17.94
CA GLY A 12 -29.74 0.84 17.94
C GLY A 12 -28.23 0.84 18.17
N TYR A 13 -27.59 -0.32 18.31
CA TYR A 13 -26.16 -0.39 18.63
C TYR A 13 -25.29 -0.32 17.36
N ILE A 14 -24.94 0.91 16.97
CA ILE A 14 -24.16 1.25 15.76
C ILE A 14 -22.87 0.43 15.66
N ASP A 15 -22.11 0.29 16.74
CA ASP A 15 -20.83 -0.43 16.75
C ASP A 15 -20.96 -1.89 16.30
N ALA A 16 -22.09 -2.56 16.59
CA ALA A 16 -22.30 -3.94 16.13
C ALA A 16 -22.41 -4.01 14.61
N TYR A 17 -23.13 -3.07 14.00
CA TYR A 17 -23.20 -2.96 12.53
C TYR A 17 -21.83 -2.67 11.93
N LEU A 18 -21.07 -1.72 12.50
CA LEU A 18 -19.75 -1.37 11.98
C LEU A 18 -18.75 -2.52 12.08
N ARG A 19 -18.77 -3.30 13.17
CA ARG A 19 -17.93 -4.50 13.31
C ARG A 19 -18.30 -5.58 12.30
N LEU A 20 -19.59 -5.78 12.05
CA LEU A 20 -20.07 -6.71 11.02
C LEU A 20 -19.67 -6.24 9.62
N ALA A 21 -19.82 -4.94 9.33
CA ALA A 21 -19.41 -4.35 8.06
C ALA A 21 -17.89 -4.50 7.84
N ALA A 22 -17.08 -4.26 8.87
CA ALA A 22 -15.64 -4.47 8.82
C ALA A 22 -15.29 -5.95 8.53
N SER A 23 -16.01 -6.90 9.13
CA SER A 23 -15.84 -8.33 8.84
C SER A 23 -16.22 -8.67 7.40
N ALA A 24 -17.33 -8.13 6.88
CA ALA A 24 -17.76 -8.32 5.50
C ALA A 24 -16.74 -7.70 4.50
N LYS A 25 -16.22 -6.51 4.81
CA LYS A 25 -15.14 -5.85 4.06
C LYS A 25 -13.87 -6.71 3.99
N ALA A 26 -13.48 -7.33 5.11
CA ALA A 26 -12.31 -8.22 5.18
C ALA A 26 -12.50 -9.50 4.32
N GLN A 27 -13.73 -9.97 4.19
CA GLN A 27 -14.10 -11.08 3.29
C GLN A 27 -14.29 -10.64 1.83
N ASN A 28 -14.00 -9.37 1.51
CA ASN A 28 -14.21 -8.75 0.21
C ASN A 28 -15.69 -8.74 -0.26
N ASN A 29 -16.64 -8.88 0.66
CA ASN A 29 -18.07 -8.78 0.37
C ASN A 29 -18.53 -7.32 0.52
N LEU A 30 -18.24 -6.51 -0.50
CA LEU A 30 -18.57 -5.07 -0.50
C LEU A 30 -20.07 -4.77 -0.42
N PRO A 31 -20.95 -5.48 -1.16
CA PRO A 31 -22.39 -5.20 -1.09
C PRO A 31 -22.94 -5.35 0.33
N LEU A 32 -22.59 -6.43 1.02
CA LEU A 32 -23.02 -6.67 2.40
C LEU A 32 -22.42 -5.64 3.36
N ALA A 33 -21.15 -5.27 3.18
CA ALA A 33 -20.52 -4.27 4.03
C ALA A 33 -21.24 -2.91 3.91
N ILE A 34 -21.57 -2.48 2.69
CA ILE A 34 -22.30 -1.24 2.42
C ILE A 34 -23.72 -1.29 3.01
N GLU A 35 -24.43 -2.40 2.83
CA GLU A 35 -25.76 -2.60 3.44
C GLU A 35 -25.71 -2.42 4.97
N LEU A 36 -24.76 -3.07 5.64
CA LEU A 36 -24.60 -3.00 7.10
C LEU A 36 -24.26 -1.59 7.58
N VAL A 37 -23.43 -0.84 6.86
CA VAL A 37 -23.12 0.56 7.21
C VAL A 37 -24.35 1.45 6.99
N ASN A 38 -25.14 1.23 5.94
CA ASN A 38 -26.38 1.98 5.73
C ASN A 38 -27.41 1.70 6.84
N GLU A 39 -27.47 0.47 7.37
CA GLU A 39 -28.30 0.19 8.55
C GLU A 39 -27.83 0.96 9.80
N ALA A 40 -26.51 1.10 10.00
CA ALA A 40 -25.98 1.98 11.06
C ALA A 40 -26.38 3.44 10.85
N LEU A 41 -26.30 3.94 9.62
CA LEU A 41 -26.65 5.34 9.28
C LEU A 41 -28.16 5.62 9.37
N LYS A 42 -29.02 4.60 9.33
CA LYS A 42 -30.45 4.78 9.65
C LYS A 42 -30.70 5.10 11.13
N VAL A 43 -29.79 4.67 12.01
CA VAL A 43 -29.87 4.94 13.45
C VAL A 43 -29.32 6.33 13.77
N ASP A 44 -28.17 6.68 13.17
CA ASP A 44 -27.51 7.98 13.29
C ASP A 44 -26.86 8.34 11.94
N ASP A 45 -27.52 9.22 11.19
CA ASP A 45 -27.11 9.62 9.84
C ASP A 45 -25.84 10.47 9.81
N LYS A 46 -25.42 11.00 10.96
CA LYS A 46 -24.22 11.80 11.14
C LYS A 46 -23.13 11.06 11.90
N ASN A 47 -23.25 9.75 12.08
CA ASN A 47 -22.23 8.99 12.78
C ASN A 47 -20.89 9.04 12.01
N PRO A 48 -19.83 9.67 12.55
CA PRO A 48 -18.60 9.90 11.81
C PRO A 48 -17.83 8.61 11.49
N ASN A 49 -17.94 7.59 12.35
CA ASN A 49 -17.32 6.29 12.12
C ASN A 49 -18.02 5.52 10.99
N ALA A 50 -19.36 5.56 10.95
CA ALA A 50 -20.14 4.95 9.88
C ALA A 50 -19.90 5.64 8.54
N LEU A 51 -19.92 6.99 8.51
CA LEU A 51 -19.62 7.77 7.30
C LEU A 51 -18.18 7.51 6.81
N SER A 52 -17.21 7.48 7.72
CA SER A 52 -15.82 7.15 7.39
C SER A 52 -15.70 5.75 6.76
N LEU A 53 -16.33 4.74 7.35
CA LEU A 53 -16.31 3.39 6.79
C LEU A 53 -17.04 3.31 5.44
N LEU A 54 -18.16 4.04 5.27
CA LEU A 54 -18.88 4.10 4.01
C LEU A 54 -18.01 4.69 2.91
N GLY A 55 -17.34 5.82 3.15
CA GLY A 55 -16.48 6.47 2.16
C GLY A 55 -15.34 5.56 1.69
N GLU A 56 -14.80 4.70 2.57
CA GLU A 56 -13.81 3.70 2.18
C GLU A 56 -14.38 2.58 1.31
N LEU A 57 -15.59 2.12 1.64
CA LEU A 57 -16.29 1.11 0.84
C LEU A 57 -16.64 1.65 -0.54
N GLU A 58 -17.06 2.91 -0.62
CA GLU A 58 -17.31 3.62 -1.88
C GLU A 58 -16.03 3.75 -2.72
N LEU A 59 -14.89 4.12 -2.12
CA LEU A 59 -13.59 4.09 -2.82
C LEU A 59 -13.27 2.71 -3.38
N LYS A 60 -13.50 1.66 -2.58
CA LYS A 60 -13.24 0.28 -2.99
C LYS A 60 -14.23 -0.22 -4.06
N ASN A 61 -15.41 0.38 -4.13
CA ASN A 61 -16.43 0.13 -5.16
C ASN A 61 -16.27 1.03 -6.41
N ASP A 62 -15.19 1.82 -6.50
CA ASP A 62 -14.94 2.84 -7.52
C ASP A 62 -15.99 3.98 -7.58
N ASP A 63 -16.80 4.15 -6.54
CA ASP A 63 -17.75 5.25 -6.34
C ASP A 63 -17.07 6.54 -5.83
N TRP A 64 -16.06 7.01 -6.55
CA TRP A 64 -15.12 8.03 -6.06
C TRP A 64 -15.73 9.39 -5.71
N VAL A 65 -16.70 9.85 -6.50
CA VAL A 65 -17.35 11.14 -6.25
C VAL A 65 -18.16 11.05 -4.97
N LYS A 66 -18.87 9.95 -4.75
CA LYS A 66 -19.63 9.71 -3.52
C LYS A 66 -18.70 9.64 -2.32
N ALA A 67 -17.62 8.86 -2.41
CA ALA A 67 -16.63 8.72 -1.34
C ALA A 67 -16.13 10.08 -0.82
N LYS A 68 -15.85 11.02 -1.73
CA LYS A 68 -15.42 12.37 -1.36
C LYS A 68 -16.47 13.10 -0.53
N GLU A 69 -17.71 13.09 -0.98
CA GLU A 69 -18.81 13.79 -0.29
C GLU A 69 -19.13 13.09 1.04
N THR A 70 -19.04 11.77 1.11
CA THR A 70 -19.21 11.00 2.35
C THR A 70 -18.10 11.32 3.36
N PHE A 71 -16.84 11.42 2.95
CA PHE A 71 -15.76 11.85 3.85
C PHE A 71 -15.89 13.31 4.30
N ARG A 72 -16.44 14.20 3.45
CA ARG A 72 -16.78 15.57 3.87
C ARG A 72 -17.87 15.55 4.93
N ALA A 73 -18.93 14.78 4.73
CA ALA A 73 -19.99 14.62 5.74
C ALA A 73 -19.43 14.09 7.07
N ALA A 74 -18.50 13.13 7.03
CA ALA A 74 -17.82 12.63 8.23
C ALA A 74 -17.00 13.73 8.94
N ASN A 75 -16.26 14.54 8.18
CA ASN A 75 -15.49 15.67 8.71
C ASN A 75 -16.42 16.72 9.34
N ASP A 76 -17.52 17.06 8.66
CA ASP A 76 -18.46 18.07 9.09
C ASP A 76 -19.26 17.63 10.33
N ALA A 77 -19.58 16.34 10.44
CA ALA A 77 -20.20 15.76 11.63
C ALA A 77 -19.34 15.87 12.91
N THR A 78 -18.04 16.16 12.77
CA THR A 78 -17.11 16.33 13.90
C THR A 78 -16.57 17.76 14.01
N ASP A 79 -17.15 18.72 13.29
CA ASP A 79 -16.64 20.09 13.16
C ASP A 79 -15.17 20.15 12.74
N GLY A 80 -14.72 19.17 11.94
CA GLY A 80 -13.33 19.05 11.49
C GLY A 80 -12.32 18.75 12.60
N LYS A 81 -12.76 18.09 13.67
CA LYS A 81 -11.90 17.61 14.77
C LYS A 81 -11.48 16.15 14.60
N ASP A 82 -12.17 15.37 13.77
CA ASP A 82 -11.77 14.00 13.49
C ASP A 82 -10.63 13.95 12.47
N SER A 83 -9.47 13.51 12.94
CA SER A 83 -8.30 13.27 12.10
C SER A 83 -8.56 12.23 11.01
N TYR A 84 -9.41 11.24 11.25
CA TYR A 84 -9.64 10.16 10.31
C TYR A 84 -10.34 10.65 9.03
N ALA A 85 -11.41 11.42 9.18
CA ALA A 85 -12.10 12.03 8.04
C ALA A 85 -11.18 12.97 7.23
N ILE A 86 -10.36 13.78 7.91
CA ILE A 86 -9.39 14.68 7.25
C ILE A 86 -8.31 13.88 6.51
N LEU A 87 -7.78 12.81 7.12
CA LEU A 87 -6.84 11.89 6.48
C LEU A 87 -7.44 11.22 5.25
N SER A 88 -8.67 10.75 5.35
CA SER A 88 -9.38 10.11 4.24
C SER A 88 -9.59 11.07 3.06
N LEU A 89 -9.90 12.34 3.32
CA LEU A 89 -9.91 13.38 2.29
C LEU A 89 -8.52 13.65 1.70
N GLY A 90 -7.46 13.59 2.53
CA GLY A 90 -6.07 13.70 2.09
C GLY A 90 -5.69 12.58 1.14
N ASN A 91 -5.99 11.34 1.53
CA ASN A 91 -5.79 10.14 0.73
C ASN A 91 -6.59 10.20 -0.57
N TRP A 92 -7.85 10.63 -0.53
CA TRP A 92 -8.68 10.83 -1.72
C TRP A 92 -8.02 11.80 -2.72
N ASN A 93 -7.49 12.93 -2.24
CA ASN A 93 -6.79 13.88 -3.10
C ASN A 93 -5.50 13.30 -3.67
N TYR A 94 -4.71 12.60 -2.85
CA TYR A 94 -3.52 11.92 -3.33
C TYR A 94 -3.86 10.92 -4.45
N PHE A 95 -4.86 10.07 -4.25
CA PHE A 95 -5.24 9.11 -5.29
C PHE A 95 -5.84 9.80 -6.53
N ALA A 96 -6.56 10.92 -6.37
CA ALA A 96 -7.06 11.71 -7.49
C ALA A 96 -5.91 12.30 -8.34
N ALA A 97 -4.80 12.69 -7.72
CA ALA A 97 -3.59 13.10 -8.44
C ALA A 97 -2.99 11.94 -9.26
N MET A 98 -2.99 10.72 -8.69
CA MET A 98 -2.36 9.55 -9.29
C MET A 98 -3.22 8.83 -10.35
N ARG A 99 -4.55 9.01 -10.34
CA ARG A 99 -5.49 8.27 -11.20
C ARG A 99 -5.44 8.68 -12.68
N ASN A 100 -5.02 9.91 -12.98
CA ASN A 100 -5.13 10.43 -14.34
C ASN A 100 -4.15 9.71 -15.29
N GLU A 101 -4.66 8.86 -16.18
CA GLU A 101 -3.88 8.12 -17.19
C GLU A 101 -3.04 9.04 -18.08
N LYS A 102 -3.51 10.27 -18.31
CA LYS A 102 -2.82 11.30 -19.09
C LYS A 102 -2.08 12.33 -18.22
N ARG A 103 -1.86 12.02 -16.92
CA ARG A 103 -1.21 12.86 -15.89
C ARG A 103 -1.21 14.34 -16.25
N ASN A 104 -2.39 14.97 -16.15
CA ASN A 104 -2.47 16.41 -16.33
C ASN A 104 -1.68 17.09 -15.21
N PRO A 105 -0.53 17.72 -15.49
CA PRO A 105 0.39 18.17 -14.44
C PRO A 105 -0.24 19.22 -13.53
N LYS A 106 -1.16 20.03 -14.07
CA LYS A 106 -1.86 21.06 -13.30
C LYS A 106 -2.85 20.45 -12.30
N LEU A 107 -3.59 19.42 -12.71
CA LEU A 107 -4.54 18.73 -11.82
C LEU A 107 -3.78 17.93 -10.76
N GLU A 108 -2.70 17.26 -11.15
CA GLU A 108 -1.82 16.53 -10.25
C GLU A 108 -1.26 17.46 -9.16
N ALA A 109 -0.65 18.58 -9.54
CA ALA A 109 -0.12 19.55 -8.60
C ALA A 109 -1.21 20.11 -7.65
N THR A 110 -2.40 20.41 -8.18
CA THR A 110 -3.53 20.90 -7.38
C THR A 110 -3.93 19.89 -6.31
N HIS A 111 -4.08 18.62 -6.68
CA HIS A 111 -4.48 17.57 -5.76
C HIS A 111 -3.38 17.20 -4.77
N LEU A 112 -2.11 17.19 -5.18
CA LEU A 112 -0.98 16.96 -4.28
C LEU A 112 -0.84 18.08 -3.23
N GLU A 113 -1.00 19.35 -3.62
CA GLU A 113 -1.02 20.45 -2.65
C GLU A 113 -2.21 20.32 -1.69
N LYS A 114 -3.40 19.93 -2.19
CA LYS A 114 -4.55 19.72 -1.30
C LYS A 114 -4.34 18.56 -0.32
N ALA A 115 -3.73 17.46 -0.76
CA ALA A 115 -3.39 16.34 0.11
C ALA A 115 -2.39 16.79 1.19
N LYS A 116 -1.35 17.54 0.80
CA LYS A 116 -0.37 18.11 1.72
C LYS A 116 -1.00 19.02 2.77
N GLU A 117 -1.91 19.92 2.37
CA GLU A 117 -2.65 20.79 3.30
C GLU A 117 -3.41 19.98 4.34
N LEU A 118 -4.10 18.91 3.92
CA LEU A 118 -4.91 18.07 4.81
C LEU A 118 -4.03 17.26 5.77
N TYR A 119 -2.93 16.66 5.31
CA TYR A 119 -1.99 15.98 6.20
C TYR A 119 -1.35 16.94 7.19
N THR A 120 -0.99 18.15 6.73
CA THR A 120 -0.45 19.20 7.61
C THR A 120 -1.48 19.59 8.67
N LYS A 121 -2.75 19.78 8.30
CA LYS A 121 -3.83 20.07 9.25
C LYS A 121 -3.97 18.99 10.33
N VAL A 122 -3.84 17.72 9.97
CA VAL A 122 -3.88 16.62 10.95
C VAL A 122 -2.66 16.66 11.86
N LEU A 123 -1.47 16.94 11.32
CA LEU A 123 -0.24 17.04 12.12
C LEU A 123 -0.23 18.25 13.06
N THR A 124 -0.89 19.36 12.70
CA THR A 124 -1.04 20.51 13.61
C THR A 124 -2.02 20.20 14.75
N GLN A 125 -3.07 19.44 14.49
CA GLN A 125 -4.02 18.98 15.52
C GLN A 125 -3.42 17.85 16.39
N HIS A 126 -2.69 16.93 15.76
CA HIS A 126 -2.14 15.73 16.37
C HIS A 126 -0.74 15.43 15.82
N ASN A 127 0.28 16.01 16.45
CA ASN A 127 1.68 15.93 16.01
C ASN A 127 2.24 14.50 15.91
N SER A 128 1.72 13.55 16.70
CA SER A 128 2.14 12.16 16.72
C SER A 128 1.31 11.26 15.78
N ASN A 129 0.50 11.85 14.89
CA ASN A 129 -0.32 11.07 13.96
C ASN A 129 0.54 10.46 12.85
N MET A 130 0.81 9.16 13.01
CA MET A 130 1.67 8.39 12.12
C MET A 130 1.12 8.26 10.69
N TYR A 131 -0.20 8.25 10.51
CA TYR A 131 -0.82 8.16 9.19
C TYR A 131 -0.66 9.46 8.41
N ALA A 132 -0.78 10.61 9.09
CA ALA A 132 -0.54 11.92 8.49
C ALA A 132 0.94 12.13 8.14
N ALA A 133 1.85 11.67 9.01
CA ALA A 133 3.29 11.65 8.74
C ALA A 133 3.62 10.75 7.53
N ASN A 134 3.03 9.56 7.45
CA ASN A 134 3.19 8.67 6.29
C ASN A 134 2.66 9.32 5.00
N GLY A 135 1.45 9.91 5.03
CA GLY A 135 0.89 10.66 3.90
C GLY A 135 1.80 11.81 3.45
N SER A 136 2.34 12.58 4.39
CA SER A 136 3.32 13.64 4.10
C SER A 136 4.60 13.10 3.46
N GLY A 137 5.11 11.96 3.94
CA GLY A 137 6.27 11.28 3.35
C GLY A 137 6.04 10.86 1.90
N ILE A 138 4.84 10.38 1.58
CA ILE A 138 4.46 10.03 0.21
C ILE A 138 4.50 11.28 -0.68
N ILE A 139 3.91 12.40 -0.25
CA ILE A 139 3.94 13.65 -1.02
C ILE A 139 5.38 14.15 -1.26
N LEU A 140 6.26 14.00 -0.27
CA LEU A 140 7.67 14.36 -0.42
C LEU A 140 8.39 13.46 -1.43
N ALA A 141 8.11 12.15 -1.40
CA ALA A 141 8.66 11.20 -2.36
C ALA A 141 8.20 11.48 -3.79
N GLU A 142 6.91 11.80 -4.00
CA GLU A 142 6.39 12.18 -5.32
C GLU A 142 7.04 13.46 -5.87
N LYS A 143 7.47 14.36 -4.98
CA LYS A 143 8.24 15.57 -5.34
C LYS A 143 9.73 15.31 -5.55
N GLY A 144 10.18 14.05 -5.47
CA GLY A 144 11.58 13.66 -5.62
C GLY A 144 12.46 13.98 -4.40
N GLN A 145 11.87 14.41 -3.27
CA GLN A 145 12.59 14.73 -2.03
C GLN A 145 12.85 13.45 -1.22
N PHE A 146 13.59 12.52 -1.83
CA PHE A 146 13.75 11.15 -1.32
C PHE A 146 14.42 11.07 0.05
N ASP A 147 15.41 11.93 0.34
CA ASP A 147 16.08 11.91 1.64
C ASP A 147 15.17 12.34 2.78
N ILE A 148 14.39 13.40 2.58
CA ILE A 148 13.43 13.87 3.58
C ILE A 148 12.30 12.85 3.74
N ALA A 149 11.81 12.26 2.64
CA ALA A 149 10.80 11.22 2.69
C ALA A 149 11.30 9.98 3.46
N LYS A 150 12.53 9.55 3.21
CA LYS A 150 13.19 8.43 3.90
C LYS A 150 13.27 8.66 5.41
N ASP A 151 13.72 9.84 5.83
CA ASP A 151 13.84 10.18 7.25
C ASP A 151 12.47 10.17 7.93
N LEU A 152 11.45 10.73 7.28
CA LEU A 152 10.09 10.74 7.79
C LEU A 152 9.49 9.33 7.88
N PHE A 153 9.65 8.51 6.85
CA PHE A 153 9.17 7.12 6.90
C PHE A 153 9.92 6.28 7.95
N THR A 154 11.21 6.55 8.17
CA THR A 154 11.99 5.88 9.22
C THR A 154 11.43 6.19 10.60
N GLN A 155 11.15 7.47 10.89
CA GLN A 155 10.51 7.87 12.15
C GLN A 155 9.14 7.19 12.33
N VAL A 156 8.33 7.12 11.28
CA VAL A 156 7.04 6.42 11.33
C VAL A 156 7.23 4.92 11.56
N GLN A 157 8.22 4.30 10.92
CA GLN A 157 8.52 2.87 11.08
C GLN A 157 8.96 2.54 12.52
N GLU A 158 9.81 3.38 13.11
CA GLU A 158 10.28 3.24 14.50
C GLU A 158 9.10 3.36 15.47
N ALA A 159 8.28 4.40 15.31
CA ALA A 159 7.06 4.58 16.10
C ALA A 159 6.07 3.41 15.94
N ALA A 160 5.93 2.85 14.73
CA ALA A 160 5.06 1.70 14.48
C ALA A 160 5.61 0.42 15.10
N SER A 161 6.93 0.22 15.03
CA SER A 161 7.57 -0.98 15.56
C SER A 161 7.59 -1.02 17.08
N GLY A 162 7.55 0.15 17.74
CA GLY A 162 7.36 0.27 19.19
C GLY A 162 5.92 0.00 19.66
N SER A 163 4.94 -0.07 18.75
CA SER A 163 3.53 -0.30 19.08
C SER A 163 3.12 -1.75 18.83
N VAL A 164 2.56 -2.42 19.84
CA VAL A 164 1.99 -3.77 19.69
C VAL A 164 0.64 -3.73 18.95
N PHE A 165 -0.11 -2.64 19.12
CA PHE A 165 -1.49 -2.52 18.63
C PHE A 165 -1.61 -1.90 17.23
N ARG A 166 -0.56 -1.22 16.73
CA ARG A 166 -0.59 -0.55 15.43
C ARG A 166 0.47 -1.12 14.50
N GLN A 167 0.01 -1.78 13.44
CA GLN A 167 0.85 -2.24 12.35
C GLN A 167 0.65 -1.33 11.14
N MET A 168 1.75 -0.92 10.51
CA MET A 168 1.75 -0.08 9.31
C MET A 168 2.66 -0.71 8.24
N PRO A 169 2.20 -1.76 7.54
CA PRO A 169 2.97 -2.40 6.48
C PRO A 169 3.33 -1.42 5.36
N ASP A 170 2.45 -0.45 5.07
CA ASP A 170 2.63 0.54 4.01
C ASP A 170 3.93 1.34 4.16
N VAL A 171 4.35 1.61 5.40
CA VAL A 171 5.59 2.37 5.67
C VAL A 171 6.82 1.59 5.22
N TRP A 172 6.81 0.26 5.38
CA TRP A 172 7.91 -0.60 4.92
C TRP A 172 7.98 -0.63 3.41
N VAL A 173 6.83 -0.67 2.74
CA VAL A 173 6.72 -0.60 1.28
C VAL A 173 7.19 0.77 0.78
N ASN A 174 6.77 1.85 1.42
CA ASN A 174 7.18 3.21 1.09
C ASN A 174 8.69 3.42 1.24
N LEU A 175 9.30 2.96 2.34
CA LEU A 175 10.76 2.96 2.49
C LEU A 175 11.45 2.15 1.37
N ALA A 176 10.90 0.99 1.03
CA ALA A 176 11.44 0.16 -0.04
C ALA A 176 11.38 0.87 -1.41
N HIS A 177 10.27 1.57 -1.72
CA HIS A 177 10.15 2.39 -2.92
C HIS A 177 11.17 3.53 -2.94
N VAL A 178 11.38 4.21 -1.81
CA VAL A 178 12.38 5.29 -1.71
C VAL A 178 13.79 4.74 -1.93
N TYR A 179 14.16 3.62 -1.28
CA TYR A 179 15.45 2.98 -1.52
C TYR A 179 15.62 2.52 -2.98
N PHE A 180 14.56 1.99 -3.59
CA PHE A 180 14.55 1.61 -4.99
C PHE A 180 14.80 2.82 -5.91
N ALA A 181 14.10 3.94 -5.67
CA ALA A 181 14.28 5.18 -6.43
C ALA A 181 15.69 5.77 -6.30
N GLN A 182 16.33 5.57 -5.14
CA GLN A 182 17.73 5.95 -4.89
C GLN A 182 18.75 4.94 -5.46
N GLY A 183 18.32 3.87 -6.13
CA GLY A 183 19.19 2.81 -6.66
C GLY A 183 19.77 1.87 -5.59
N ASN A 184 19.33 2.01 -4.33
CA ASN A 184 19.77 1.14 -3.24
C ASN A 184 18.94 -0.15 -3.19
N PHE A 185 19.11 -0.99 -4.20
CA PHE A 185 18.32 -2.20 -4.38
C PHE A 185 18.48 -3.21 -3.23
N ALA A 186 19.65 -3.28 -2.60
CA ALA A 186 19.89 -4.17 -1.47
C ALA A 186 19.00 -3.82 -0.26
N LEU A 187 18.87 -2.53 0.08
CA LEU A 187 17.99 -2.08 1.15
C LEU A 187 16.51 -2.20 0.76
N ALA A 188 16.16 -1.88 -0.48
CA ALA A 188 14.79 -2.08 -0.99
C ALA A 188 14.33 -3.55 -0.85
N VAL A 189 15.16 -4.51 -1.28
CA VAL A 189 14.91 -5.96 -1.12
C VAL A 189 14.67 -6.30 0.35
N LYS A 190 15.53 -5.81 1.26
CA LYS A 190 15.40 -6.07 2.70
C LYS A 190 14.08 -5.53 3.26
N MET A 191 13.67 -4.33 2.86
CA MET A 191 12.42 -3.73 3.32
C MET A 191 11.19 -4.52 2.82
N TYR A 192 11.13 -4.90 1.54
CA TYR A 192 10.03 -5.72 1.02
C TYR A 192 9.96 -7.10 1.67
N GLN A 193 11.10 -7.78 1.85
CA GLN A 193 11.15 -9.11 2.48
C GLN A 193 10.72 -9.05 3.95
N ASN A 194 11.12 -8.02 4.68
CA ASN A 194 10.69 -7.81 6.07
C ASN A 194 9.20 -7.55 6.14
N CYS A 195 8.66 -6.71 5.24
CA CYS A 195 7.23 -6.44 5.15
C CYS A 195 6.42 -7.73 4.91
N LEU A 196 6.81 -8.50 3.89
CA LEU A 196 6.19 -9.79 3.54
C LEU A 196 6.17 -10.77 4.71
N ARG A 197 7.30 -10.90 5.41
CA ARG A 197 7.44 -11.83 6.53
C ARG A 197 6.63 -11.39 7.74
N LYS A 198 6.69 -10.10 8.09
CA LYS A 198 6.13 -9.57 9.33
C LYS A 198 4.61 -9.45 9.28
N PHE A 199 4.04 -9.05 8.14
CA PHE A 199 2.62 -8.67 8.06
C PHE A 199 1.78 -9.60 7.18
N PHE A 200 2.40 -10.30 6.22
CA PHE A 200 1.66 -11.01 5.18
C PHE A 200 2.00 -12.49 5.10
N TYR A 201 2.68 -13.07 6.10
CA TYR A 201 3.08 -14.48 6.11
C TYR A 201 3.66 -14.98 4.78
N ASN A 202 4.39 -14.11 4.08
CA ASN A 202 4.99 -14.42 2.80
C ASN A 202 4.00 -14.69 1.64
N THR A 203 2.75 -14.23 1.70
CA THR A 203 1.72 -14.53 0.68
C THR A 203 1.17 -13.35 -0.09
N ASP A 204 1.66 -12.12 0.12
CA ASP A 204 1.17 -10.96 -0.64
C ASP A 204 1.79 -10.89 -2.04
N SER A 205 0.95 -11.00 -3.08
CA SER A 205 1.41 -11.04 -4.48
C SER A 205 1.85 -9.67 -5.02
N GLN A 206 1.32 -8.57 -4.46
CA GLN A 206 1.68 -7.22 -4.87
C GLN A 206 3.09 -6.85 -4.39
N ILE A 207 3.42 -7.17 -3.14
CA ILE A 207 4.77 -6.93 -2.62
C ILE A 207 5.79 -7.87 -3.28
N LEU A 208 5.40 -9.10 -3.63
CA LEU A 208 6.25 -9.98 -4.43
C LEU A 208 6.55 -9.39 -5.82
N LEU A 209 5.60 -8.68 -6.43
CA LEU A 209 5.84 -7.97 -7.69
C LEU A 209 6.87 -6.86 -7.51
N TYR A 210 6.75 -6.03 -6.47
CA TYR A 210 7.73 -4.97 -6.18
C TYR A 210 9.13 -5.55 -5.90
N LEU A 211 9.20 -6.65 -5.16
CA LEU A 211 10.44 -7.37 -4.90
C LEU A 211 11.05 -7.94 -6.19
N ALA A 212 10.23 -8.54 -7.07
CA ALA A 212 10.70 -9.05 -8.36
C ALA A 212 11.23 -7.93 -9.26
N ARG A 213 10.54 -6.78 -9.33
CA ARG A 213 11.02 -5.59 -10.07
C ARG A 213 12.34 -5.07 -9.50
N THR A 214 12.49 -5.06 -8.18
CA THR A 214 13.75 -4.67 -7.53
C THR A 214 14.89 -5.62 -7.90
N HIS A 215 14.64 -6.94 -7.92
CA HIS A 215 15.64 -7.90 -8.39
C HIS A 215 15.96 -7.74 -9.87
N TYR A 216 14.98 -7.38 -10.70
CA TYR A 216 15.19 -7.14 -12.13
C TYR A 216 16.09 -5.92 -12.37
N GLU A 217 15.83 -4.78 -11.72
CA GLU A 217 16.67 -3.59 -11.83
C GLU A 217 18.08 -3.81 -11.25
N ALA A 218 18.20 -4.66 -10.23
CA ALA A 218 19.48 -5.07 -9.67
C ALA A 218 20.22 -6.14 -10.50
N GLU A 219 19.66 -6.55 -11.65
CA GLU A 219 20.18 -7.63 -12.50
C GLU A 219 20.32 -9.01 -11.79
N HIS A 220 19.58 -9.20 -10.70
CA HIS A 220 19.51 -10.45 -9.94
C HIS A 220 18.51 -11.42 -10.59
N TRP A 221 18.87 -11.95 -11.76
CA TRP A 221 17.95 -12.69 -12.63
C TRP A 221 17.35 -13.95 -11.98
N GLN A 222 18.13 -14.70 -11.21
CA GLN A 222 17.68 -15.95 -10.58
C GLN A 222 16.68 -15.68 -9.46
N GLU A 223 16.95 -14.69 -8.64
CA GLU A 223 16.10 -14.23 -7.55
C GLU A 223 14.80 -13.62 -8.08
N CYS A 224 14.89 -12.83 -9.17
CA CYS A 224 13.72 -12.29 -9.85
C CYS A 224 12.81 -13.41 -10.35
N LYS A 225 13.37 -14.38 -11.08
CA LYS A 225 12.64 -15.57 -11.57
C LYS A 225 11.96 -16.34 -10.43
N LYS A 226 12.70 -16.63 -9.35
CA LYS A 226 12.16 -17.34 -8.18
C LYS A 226 11.01 -16.58 -7.53
N THR A 227 11.14 -15.26 -7.42
CA THR A 227 10.11 -14.39 -6.82
C THR A 227 8.85 -14.37 -7.68
N LEU A 228 8.98 -14.25 -9.01
CA LEU A 228 7.84 -14.27 -9.94
C LEU A 228 7.12 -15.63 -9.95
N LEU A 229 7.86 -16.74 -9.92
CA LEU A 229 7.24 -18.07 -9.82
C LEU A 229 6.39 -18.22 -8.56
N ARG A 230 6.85 -17.64 -7.44
CA ARG A 230 6.06 -17.62 -6.19
C ARG A 230 4.82 -16.72 -6.31
N ALA A 231 4.93 -15.56 -6.97
CA ALA A 231 3.77 -14.70 -7.24
C ALA A 231 2.73 -15.40 -8.14
N ILE A 232 3.18 -16.13 -9.18
CA ILE A 232 2.31 -16.94 -10.06
C ILE A 232 1.59 -18.03 -9.28
N HIS A 233 2.28 -18.70 -8.34
CA HIS A 233 1.66 -19.72 -7.51
C HIS A 233 0.53 -19.16 -6.63
N LEU A 234 0.69 -17.95 -6.10
CA LEU A 234 -0.30 -17.27 -5.26
C LEU A 234 -1.45 -16.66 -6.05
N SER A 235 -1.21 -16.22 -7.29
CA SER A 235 -2.24 -15.60 -8.14
C SER A 235 -2.10 -16.08 -9.60
N PRO A 236 -2.48 -17.33 -9.89
CA PRO A 236 -2.28 -17.95 -11.20
C PRO A 236 -3.13 -17.33 -12.31
N SER A 237 -4.19 -16.59 -11.97
CA SER A 237 -5.00 -15.85 -12.93
C SER A 237 -4.35 -14.54 -13.40
N ASN A 238 -3.38 -14.00 -12.66
CA ASN A 238 -2.71 -12.76 -13.03
C ASN A 238 -1.67 -13.01 -14.13
N TYR A 239 -2.00 -12.64 -15.36
CA TYR A 239 -1.13 -12.86 -16.53
C TYR A 239 0.09 -11.94 -16.54
N THR A 240 0.10 -10.82 -15.82
CA THR A 240 1.24 -9.88 -15.80
C THR A 240 2.49 -10.57 -15.26
N PHE A 241 2.36 -11.45 -14.27
CA PHE A 241 3.49 -12.20 -13.72
C PHE A 241 4.13 -13.16 -14.73
N ARG A 242 3.33 -13.74 -15.63
CA ARG A 242 3.83 -14.61 -16.71
C ARG A 242 4.59 -13.80 -17.75
N PHE A 243 4.07 -12.62 -18.09
CA PHE A 243 4.74 -11.69 -18.99
C PHE A 243 6.09 -11.24 -18.42
N ASP A 244 6.10 -10.76 -17.16
CA ASP A 244 7.33 -10.33 -16.47
C ASP A 244 8.35 -11.47 -16.38
N LEU A 245 7.90 -12.71 -16.14
CA LEU A 245 8.76 -13.89 -16.13
C LEU A 245 9.42 -14.15 -17.49
N GLY A 246 8.66 -14.01 -18.58
CA GLY A 246 9.19 -14.11 -19.94
C GLY A 246 10.25 -13.05 -20.22
N ALA A 247 10.00 -11.80 -19.83
CA ALA A 247 10.95 -10.70 -19.99
C ALA A 247 12.26 -10.95 -19.22
N VAL A 248 12.17 -11.44 -17.98
CA VAL A 248 13.33 -11.80 -17.15
C VAL A 248 14.14 -12.93 -17.78
N MET A 249 13.47 -13.97 -18.30
CA MET A 249 14.15 -15.09 -18.97
C MET A 249 14.90 -14.64 -20.23
N GLN A 250 14.30 -13.75 -21.02
CA GLN A 250 14.94 -13.16 -22.19
C GLN A 250 16.19 -12.36 -21.79
N LYS A 251 16.08 -11.46 -20.81
CA LYS A 251 17.21 -10.66 -20.30
C LYS A 251 18.33 -11.52 -19.71
N SER A 252 17.97 -12.52 -18.90
CA SER A 252 18.93 -13.48 -18.33
C SER A 252 19.68 -14.23 -19.44
N SER A 253 19.00 -14.63 -20.51
CA SER A 253 19.60 -15.33 -21.64
C SER A 253 20.54 -14.41 -22.41
N SER A 254 20.11 -13.18 -22.72
CA SER A 254 20.95 -12.18 -23.38
C SER A 254 22.19 -11.84 -22.56
N SER A 255 22.06 -11.61 -21.25
CA SER A 255 23.20 -11.34 -20.35
C SER A 255 24.19 -12.50 -20.30
N THR A 256 23.71 -13.74 -20.36
CA THR A 256 24.56 -14.94 -20.36
C THR A 256 25.29 -15.13 -21.68
N LEU A 257 24.59 -14.93 -22.81
CA LEU A 257 25.14 -15.13 -24.16
C LEU A 257 26.06 -13.99 -24.62
N GLN A 258 25.86 -12.77 -24.12
CA GLN A 258 26.69 -11.60 -24.44
C GLN A 258 27.97 -11.50 -23.59
N LYS A 259 28.06 -12.22 -22.47
CA LYS A 259 29.33 -12.37 -21.77
C LYS A 259 30.31 -13.11 -22.70
N LYS A 260 31.46 -12.47 -23.01
CA LYS A 260 32.55 -13.12 -23.77
C LYS A 260 32.77 -14.51 -23.15
N LYS A 261 32.69 -15.56 -23.98
CA LYS A 261 33.09 -16.92 -23.56
C LYS A 261 34.43 -16.79 -22.86
N ARG A 262 34.53 -17.26 -21.61
CA ARG A 262 35.84 -17.55 -21.01
C ARG A 262 36.56 -18.44 -22.02
N THR A 263 37.73 -18.00 -22.46
CA THR A 263 38.56 -18.82 -23.33
C THR A 263 38.89 -20.12 -22.60
N ALA A 264 39.07 -21.22 -23.33
CA ALA A 264 39.40 -22.52 -22.73
C ALA A 264 40.62 -22.43 -21.77
N ASP A 265 41.50 -21.44 -21.98
CA ASP A 265 42.66 -21.14 -21.12
C ASP A 265 42.30 -20.63 -19.72
N GLU A 266 41.17 -19.91 -19.54
CA GLU A 266 40.72 -19.47 -18.21
C GLU A 266 40.06 -20.60 -17.41
N VAL A 267 39.43 -21.55 -18.11
CA VAL A 267 38.84 -22.76 -17.50
C VAL A 267 39.94 -23.77 -17.14
N GLY A 268 41.03 -23.82 -17.91
CA GLY A 268 42.19 -24.68 -17.66
C GLY A 268 43.07 -24.27 -16.46
N LYS A 269 42.92 -23.06 -15.92
CA LYS A 269 43.62 -22.61 -14.69
C LYS A 269 42.93 -23.05 -13.40
N LEU A 270 41.73 -23.61 -13.47
CA LEU A 270 41.11 -24.36 -12.37
C LEU A 270 41.57 -25.82 -12.40
N LYS A 271 42.88 -26.05 -12.49
CA LYS A 271 43.48 -27.36 -12.21
C LYS A 271 43.77 -27.45 -10.72
N ILE A 272 43.03 -28.36 -10.08
CA ILE A 272 43.52 -29.29 -9.05
C ILE A 272 43.97 -28.60 -7.74
N ILE A 273 43.04 -28.50 -6.80
CA ILE A 273 43.39 -28.76 -5.39
C ILE A 273 42.83 -30.15 -5.11
N SER A 274 43.68 -31.16 -5.31
CA SER A 274 43.54 -32.49 -4.73
C SER A 274 44.31 -32.49 -3.41
N PHE A 275 43.58 -32.43 -2.30
CA PHE A 275 43.66 -33.27 -1.09
C PHE A 275 42.63 -32.73 -0.09
#